data_AF-A0A2T5JMR7-F1
#
_entry.id   AF-A0A2T5JMR7-F1
#
_cell.length_a   1.000
_cell.length_b   1.000
_cell.length_c   1.000
_cell.angle_alpha   90.00
_cell.angle_beta   90.00
_cell.angle_gamma   90.00
#
_symmetry.space_group_name_H-M   'P 1'
#
loop_
_entity.id
_entity.type
_entity.pdbx_description
1 polymer ?
#
loop_
_entity_poly.entity_id
_entity_poly.type
_entity_poly.pdbx_seq_one_letter_code
_entity_poly.pdbx_strand_id
1 'polypeptide(L)'
;MRNGLVKVLLLAGVMCIGFPVLAQDAASKGTPKIDVSCIQNAIDERDNSLVAMVDIWSSSVKSALETRRDLERSSWDIPGYKERRLAQRKAWSDYGKVLRYANNQKKKERVSAWKKFEHNRKECEGAYSPEMNTGSTYDANL
;
A
#
# COMPACT_ATOMS: atom_id res chain seq x y z
N MET A 1 -69.29 57.32 -15.22
CA MET A 1 -70.46 56.42 -15.26
C MET A 1 -70.65 55.89 -16.67
N ARG A 2 -70.41 54.60 -16.93
CA ARG A 2 -71.24 53.71 -17.78
C ARG A 2 -70.55 52.35 -17.97
N ASN A 3 -71.30 51.32 -17.62
CA ASN A 3 -71.07 49.90 -17.84
C ASN A 3 -71.10 49.51 -19.33
N GLY A 4 -70.56 48.32 -19.64
CA GLY A 4 -70.87 47.54 -20.85
C GLY A 4 -69.81 46.47 -21.11
N LEU A 5 -69.90 45.24 -20.57
CA LEU A 5 -70.59 44.05 -21.12
C LEU A 5 -70.10 43.56 -22.52
N VAL A 6 -69.32 42.47 -22.46
CA VAL A 6 -69.36 41.22 -23.27
C VAL A 6 -69.08 41.27 -24.79
N LYS A 7 -68.08 40.50 -25.24
CA LYS A 7 -68.27 39.33 -26.13
C LYS A 7 -67.01 38.47 -26.29
N VAL A 8 -67.20 37.18 -26.01
CA VAL A 8 -66.31 36.03 -26.23
C VAL A 8 -66.06 35.83 -27.72
N LEU A 9 -64.84 35.44 -28.09
CA LEU A 9 -64.60 34.59 -29.26
C LEU A 9 -63.31 33.76 -29.06
N LEU A 10 -63.55 32.47 -28.85
CA LEU A 10 -62.62 31.34 -28.95
C LEU A 10 -62.04 31.20 -30.36
N LEU A 11 -60.86 30.56 -30.45
CA LEU A 11 -60.23 29.77 -31.55
C LEU A 11 -58.74 30.14 -31.62
N ALA A 12 -57.74 29.26 -31.65
CA ALA A 12 -57.60 27.81 -31.73
C ALA A 12 -56.22 27.49 -31.09
N GLY A 13 -56.06 26.45 -30.27
CA GLY A 13 -55.90 25.08 -30.78
C GLY A 13 -54.45 24.79 -31.19
N VAL A 14 -53.48 24.86 -30.26
CA VAL A 14 -52.15 24.28 -30.43
C VAL A 14 -52.12 22.95 -29.69
N MET A 15 -52.28 21.84 -30.43
CA MET A 15 -51.98 20.51 -29.92
C MET A 15 -50.47 20.41 -29.72
N CYS A 16 -50.00 20.58 -28.48
CA CYS A 16 -48.71 20.08 -28.07
C CYS A 16 -48.77 18.56 -28.04
N ILE A 17 -48.09 17.92 -28.99
CA ILE A 17 -47.90 16.48 -29.04
C ILE A 17 -47.02 16.12 -27.84
N GLY A 18 -47.64 15.63 -26.77
CA GLY A 18 -46.95 15.11 -25.61
C GLY A 18 -46.22 13.83 -25.98
N PHE A 19 -44.91 13.91 -26.19
CA PHE A 19 -44.07 12.74 -26.12
C PHE A 19 -44.11 12.23 -24.68
N PRO A 20 -44.42 10.94 -24.43
CA PRO A 20 -44.16 10.37 -23.12
C PRO A 20 -42.65 10.38 -22.96
N VAL A 21 -42.14 11.36 -22.21
CA VAL A 21 -40.83 11.26 -21.59
C VAL A 21 -40.91 10.03 -20.70
N LEU A 22 -40.39 8.92 -21.21
CA LEU A 22 -40.00 7.79 -20.38
C LEU A 22 -38.88 8.33 -19.49
N ALA A 23 -39.26 8.84 -18.32
CA ALA A 23 -38.36 8.95 -17.20
C ALA A 23 -37.87 7.54 -16.93
N GLN A 24 -36.72 7.19 -17.50
CA GLN A 24 -35.93 6.10 -16.96
C GLN A 24 -35.59 6.54 -15.55
N ASP A 25 -36.24 5.92 -14.57
CA ASP A 25 -35.65 5.74 -13.25
C ASP A 25 -34.30 5.06 -13.49
N ALA A 26 -33.29 5.87 -13.75
CA ALA A 26 -31.92 5.49 -13.52
C ALA A 26 -31.89 5.23 -12.02
N ALA A 27 -32.15 3.97 -11.63
CA ALA A 27 -31.88 3.46 -10.31
C ALA A 27 -30.52 4.03 -9.96
N SER A 28 -30.50 4.96 -8.99
CA SER A 28 -29.25 5.52 -8.53
C SER A 28 -28.45 4.31 -8.12
N LYS A 29 -27.42 3.96 -8.90
CA LYS A 29 -26.46 2.95 -8.48
C LYS A 29 -25.86 3.54 -7.23
N GLY A 30 -26.39 3.13 -6.08
CA GLY A 30 -25.90 3.59 -4.79
C GLY A 30 -24.40 3.44 -4.82
N THR A 31 -23.68 4.50 -4.47
CA THR A 31 -22.22 4.45 -4.39
C THR A 31 -21.86 3.22 -3.56
N PRO A 32 -21.02 2.30 -4.08
CA PRO A 32 -20.62 1.13 -3.32
C PRO A 32 -20.14 1.57 -1.95
N LYS A 33 -20.77 1.06 -0.89
CA LYS A 33 -20.30 1.34 0.47
C LYS A 33 -18.97 0.62 0.64
N ILE A 34 -17.95 1.39 1.01
CA ILE A 34 -16.63 0.86 1.30
C ILE A 34 -16.65 0.29 2.72
N ASP A 35 -16.18 -0.93 2.90
CA ASP A 35 -15.87 -1.46 4.23
C ASP A 35 -14.57 -0.83 4.73
N VAL A 36 -14.73 0.33 5.38
CA VAL A 36 -13.63 1.11 5.94
C VAL A 36 -12.88 0.31 7.02
N SER A 37 -13.60 -0.48 7.82
CA SER A 37 -12.99 -1.25 8.91
C SER A 37 -12.09 -2.37 8.38
N CYS A 38 -12.53 -3.06 7.33
CA CYS A 38 -11.74 -4.10 6.68
C CYS A 38 -10.44 -3.55 6.11
N ILE A 39 -10.50 -2.44 5.36
CA ILE A 39 -9.29 -1.89 4.73
C ILE A 39 -8.32 -1.31 5.77
N GLN A 40 -8.82 -0.73 6.86
CA GLN A 40 -7.99 -0.27 7.99
C GLN A 40 -7.24 -1.44 8.65
N ASN A 41 -7.94 -2.54 8.96
CA ASN A 41 -7.30 -3.73 9.52
C ASN A 41 -6.23 -4.30 8.58
N ALA A 42 -6.48 -4.34 7.27
CA ALA A 42 -5.50 -4.80 6.30
C ALA A 42 -4.26 -3.89 6.24
N ILE A 43 -4.42 -2.58 6.37
CA ILE A 43 -3.33 -1.61 6.47
C ILE A 43 -2.52 -1.84 7.74
N ASP A 44 -3.18 -1.97 8.89
CA ASP A 44 -2.53 -2.20 10.18
C ASP A 44 -1.70 -3.48 10.18
N GLU A 45 -2.25 -4.58 9.65
CA GLU A 45 -1.51 -5.85 9.51
C GLU A 45 -0.25 -5.70 8.64
N ARG A 46 -0.37 -4.96 7.53
CA ARG A 46 0.75 -4.72 6.62
C ARG A 46 1.85 -3.92 7.33
N ASP A 47 1.50 -2.80 7.94
CA ASP A 47 2.48 -1.90 8.53
C ASP A 47 3.12 -2.50 9.78
N ASN A 48 2.37 -3.26 10.58
CA ASN A 48 2.94 -4.07 11.66
C ASN A 48 3.96 -5.09 11.15
N SER A 49 3.69 -5.73 9.99
CA SER A 49 4.63 -6.65 9.37
C SER A 49 5.90 -5.95 8.85
N LEU A 50 5.76 -4.75 8.27
CA LEU A 50 6.89 -3.95 7.80
C LEU A 50 7.75 -3.41 8.94
N VAL A 51 7.12 -2.98 10.04
CA VAL A 51 7.84 -2.58 11.27
C VAL A 51 8.64 -3.75 11.83
N ALA A 52 8.01 -4.91 12.03
CA ALA A 52 8.69 -6.11 12.53
C ALA A 52 9.87 -6.53 11.63
N MET A 53 9.70 -6.45 10.31
CA MET A 53 10.78 -6.69 9.35
C MET A 53 11.96 -5.74 9.56
N VAL A 54 11.72 -4.44 9.72
CA VAL A 54 12.77 -3.43 9.94
C VAL A 54 13.49 -3.66 11.26
N ASP A 55 12.75 -4.00 12.32
CA ASP A 55 13.34 -4.31 13.64
C ASP A 55 14.27 -5.52 13.57
N ILE A 56 13.82 -6.60 12.93
CA ILE A 56 14.63 -7.81 12.74
C ILE A 56 15.87 -7.52 11.91
N TRP A 57 15.71 -6.82 10.78
CA TRP A 57 16.82 -6.49 9.89
C TRP A 57 17.85 -5.59 10.59
N SER A 58 17.39 -4.50 11.23
CA SER A 58 18.28 -3.53 11.88
C SER A 58 19.03 -4.16 13.06
N SER A 59 18.37 -4.98 13.86
CA SER A 59 18.98 -5.75 14.95
C SER A 59 20.06 -6.71 14.44
N SER A 60 19.78 -7.42 13.34
CA SER A 60 20.74 -8.32 12.70
C SER A 60 21.97 -7.57 12.17
N VAL A 61 21.77 -6.44 11.49
CA VAL A 61 22.87 -5.61 10.96
C VAL A 61 23.72 -5.02 12.09
N LYS A 62 23.09 -4.50 13.14
CA LYS A 62 23.78 -3.98 14.33
C LYS A 62 24.66 -5.05 14.96
N SER A 63 24.11 -6.24 15.22
CA SER A 63 24.85 -7.36 15.80
C SER A 63 26.03 -7.79 14.92
N ALA A 64 25.85 -7.79 13.60
CA ALA A 64 26.91 -8.11 12.65
C ALA A 64 28.04 -7.07 12.65
N LEU A 65 27.71 -5.78 12.78
CA LEU A 65 28.69 -4.69 12.90
C LEU A 65 29.50 -4.79 14.19
N GLU A 66 28.85 -5.03 15.32
CA GLU A 66 29.50 -5.23 16.63
C GLU A 66 30.45 -6.44 16.58
N THR A 67 29.99 -7.55 16.01
CA THR A 67 30.81 -8.75 15.82
C THR A 67 32.02 -8.46 14.93
N ARG A 68 31.83 -7.77 13.80
CA ARG A 68 32.94 -7.41 12.91
C ARG A 68 33.97 -6.53 13.62
N ARG A 69 33.52 -5.50 14.34
CA ARG A 69 34.38 -4.62 15.14
C ARG A 69 35.22 -5.43 16.12
N ASP A 70 34.60 -6.34 16.86
CA ASP A 70 35.29 -7.12 17.89
C ASP A 70 36.31 -8.09 17.31
N LEU A 71 35.99 -8.73 16.17
CA LEU A 71 36.93 -9.58 15.42
C LEU A 71 38.08 -8.80 14.80
N GLU A 72 37.81 -7.61 14.25
CA GLU A 72 38.86 -6.74 13.71
C GLU A 72 39.79 -6.26 14.81
N ARG A 73 39.24 -5.85 15.96
CA ARG A 73 40.02 -5.44 17.13
C ARG A 73 40.91 -6.58 17.63
N SER A 74 40.36 -7.76 17.86
CA SER A 74 41.13 -8.92 18.36
C SER A 74 42.18 -9.41 17.36
N SER A 75 42.00 -9.16 16.05
CA SER A 75 43.02 -9.50 15.06
C SER A 75 44.35 -8.78 15.27
N TRP A 76 44.37 -7.65 15.99
CA TRP A 76 45.59 -6.91 16.27
C TRP A 76 46.46 -7.54 17.35
N ASP A 77 45.91 -8.42 18.17
CA ASP A 77 46.64 -9.22 19.16
C ASP A 77 47.46 -10.33 18.50
N ILE A 78 47.23 -10.61 17.20
CA ILE A 78 47.97 -11.61 16.42
C ILE A 78 49.33 -11.02 15.99
N PRO A 79 50.48 -11.54 16.46
CA PRO A 79 51.79 -10.97 16.13
C PRO A 79 52.12 -11.08 14.63
N GLY A 80 51.81 -12.23 14.04
CA GLY A 80 52.09 -12.52 12.63
C GLY A 80 51.27 -11.69 11.66
N TYR A 81 51.93 -11.02 10.71
CA TYR A 81 51.26 -10.19 9.71
C TYR A 81 50.28 -11.00 8.85
N LYS A 82 50.70 -12.18 8.38
CA LYS A 82 49.90 -13.02 7.48
C LYS A 82 48.63 -13.51 8.18
N GLU A 83 48.78 -13.99 9.41
CA GLU A 83 47.71 -14.52 10.26
C GLU A 83 46.72 -13.42 10.62
N ARG A 84 47.21 -12.22 10.98
CA ARG A 84 46.38 -11.04 11.22
C ARG A 84 45.55 -10.66 10.00
N ARG A 85 46.16 -10.60 8.80
CA ARG A 85 45.42 -10.29 7.56
C ARG A 85 44.38 -11.35 7.22
N LEU A 86 44.63 -12.62 7.51
CA LEU A 86 43.64 -13.69 7.36
C LEU A 86 42.45 -13.49 8.31
N ALA A 87 42.69 -13.18 9.58
CA ALA A 87 41.65 -12.91 10.56
C ALA A 87 40.77 -11.71 10.17
N GLN A 88 41.38 -10.61 9.71
CA GLN A 88 40.64 -9.44 9.23
C GLN A 88 39.78 -9.76 8.01
N ARG A 89 40.31 -10.48 7.02
CA ARG A 89 39.53 -10.91 5.83
C ARG A 89 38.37 -11.81 6.22
N LYS A 90 38.58 -12.70 7.20
CA LYS A 90 37.52 -13.55 7.74
C LYS A 90 36.40 -12.72 8.39
N ALA A 91 36.74 -11.73 9.21
CA ALA A 91 35.77 -10.83 9.84
C ALA A 91 34.88 -10.12 8.79
N TRP A 92 35.48 -9.59 7.72
CA TRP A 92 34.74 -8.98 6.60
C TRP A 92 33.90 -9.98 5.82
N SER A 93 34.42 -11.18 5.55
CA SER A 93 33.70 -12.24 4.84
C SER A 93 32.45 -12.67 5.60
N ASP A 94 32.57 -12.88 6.91
CA ASP A 94 31.47 -13.31 7.77
C ASP A 94 30.42 -12.20 7.93
N TYR A 95 30.84 -10.95 8.12
CA TYR A 95 29.94 -9.79 8.07
C TYR A 95 29.16 -9.73 6.75
N GLY A 96 29.84 -9.89 5.62
CA GLY A 96 29.21 -9.89 4.30
C GLY A 96 28.18 -11.00 4.12
N LYS A 97 28.39 -12.19 4.71
CA LYS A 97 27.40 -13.28 4.70
C LYS A 97 26.14 -12.89 5.47
N VAL A 98 26.30 -12.33 6.67
CA VAL A 98 25.16 -11.90 7.51
C VAL A 98 24.37 -10.81 6.81
N LEU A 99 25.03 -9.80 6.23
CA LEU A 99 24.35 -8.73 5.48
C LEU A 99 23.54 -9.28 4.30
N ARG A 100 24.12 -10.17 3.49
CA ARG A 100 23.40 -10.77 2.35
C ARG A 100 22.18 -11.53 2.82
N TYR A 101 22.31 -12.31 3.90
CA TYR A 101 21.20 -13.02 4.48
C TYR A 101 20.11 -12.07 4.99
N ALA A 102 20.47 -11.09 5.82
CA ALA A 102 19.53 -10.12 6.39
C ALA A 102 18.79 -9.33 5.29
N ASN A 103 19.49 -8.88 4.24
CA ASN A 103 18.87 -8.17 3.11
C ASN A 103 17.94 -9.07 2.30
N ASN A 104 18.28 -10.35 2.13
CA ASN A 104 17.41 -11.31 1.46
C ASN A 104 16.13 -11.57 2.27
N GLN A 105 16.24 -11.68 3.60
CA GLN A 105 15.06 -11.84 4.47
C GLN A 105 14.20 -10.58 4.44
N LYS A 106 14.81 -9.40 4.61
CA LYS A 106 14.11 -8.11 4.48
C LYS A 106 13.31 -8.03 3.16
N LYS A 107 13.94 -8.37 2.03
CA LYS A 107 13.26 -8.39 0.73
C LYS A 107 12.07 -9.37 0.70
N LYS A 108 12.25 -10.58 1.24
CA LYS A 108 11.20 -11.62 1.28
C LYS A 108 10.02 -11.17 2.12
N GLU A 109 10.26 -10.69 3.33
CA GLU A 109 9.23 -10.23 4.26
C GLU A 109 8.46 -9.04 3.69
N ARG A 110 9.15 -8.07 3.08
CA ARG A 110 8.48 -6.95 2.39
C ARG A 110 7.54 -7.44 1.31
N VAL A 111 8.02 -8.31 0.41
CA VAL A 111 7.18 -8.86 -0.67
C VAL A 111 6.00 -9.66 -0.09
N SER A 112 6.22 -10.40 0.98
CA SER A 112 5.18 -11.16 1.68
C SER A 112 4.08 -10.23 2.24
N ALA A 113 4.47 -9.17 2.96
CA ALA A 113 3.55 -8.19 3.53
C ALA A 113 2.69 -7.52 2.45
N TRP A 114 3.29 -7.10 1.33
CA TRP A 114 2.55 -6.51 0.22
C TRP A 114 1.62 -7.49 -0.48
N LYS A 115 2.05 -8.75 -0.69
CA LYS A 115 1.19 -9.79 -1.27
C LYS A 115 0.00 -10.10 -0.37
N LYS A 116 0.21 -10.15 0.96
CA LYS A 116 -0.87 -10.37 1.93
C LYS A 116 -1.83 -9.19 1.93
N PHE A 117 -1.33 -7.96 1.95
CA PHE A 117 -2.17 -6.78 1.84
C PHE A 117 -3.01 -6.77 0.55
N GLU A 118 -2.39 -7.11 -0.59
CA GLU A 118 -3.07 -7.22 -1.89
C GLU A 118 -4.23 -8.22 -1.86
N HIS A 119 -4.01 -9.35 -1.20
CA HIS A 119 -5.03 -10.37 -1.02
C HIS A 119 -6.14 -9.86 -0.09
N ASN A 120 -5.81 -9.40 1.12
CA ASN A 120 -6.78 -8.95 2.11
C ASN A 120 -7.66 -7.80 1.59
N ARG A 121 -7.09 -6.82 0.87
CA ARG A 121 -7.89 -5.70 0.36
C ARG A 121 -8.92 -6.09 -0.70
N LYS A 122 -8.71 -7.20 -1.42
CA LYS A 122 -9.69 -7.73 -2.38
C LYS A 122 -10.90 -8.34 -1.69
N GLU A 123 -10.72 -8.78 -0.45
CA GLU A 123 -11.79 -9.31 0.40
C GLU A 123 -12.62 -8.19 1.04
N CYS A 124 -12.08 -6.96 1.10
CA CYS A 124 -12.81 -5.79 1.60
C CYS A 124 -13.79 -5.24 0.56
N GLU A 125 -15.09 -5.26 0.88
CA GLU A 125 -16.16 -4.79 0.00
C GLU A 125 -15.98 -3.31 -0.37
N GLY A 126 -16.08 -3.00 -1.67
CA GLY A 126 -16.00 -1.64 -2.20
C GLY A 126 -14.61 -0.96 -2.11
N ALA A 127 -13.64 -1.55 -1.41
CA ALA A 127 -12.31 -0.97 -1.21
C ALA A 127 -11.35 -1.24 -2.37
N TYR A 128 -11.54 -2.34 -3.10
CA TYR A 128 -10.72 -2.68 -4.26
C TYR A 128 -11.21 -1.99 -5.54
N SER A 129 -10.34 -1.21 -6.17
CA SER A 129 -10.53 -0.76 -7.55
C SER A 129 -9.39 -1.31 -8.43
N PRO A 130 -9.69 -1.96 -9.58
CA PRO A 130 -8.68 -2.39 -10.55
C PRO A 130 -7.79 -1.25 -11.07
N GLU A 131 -8.24 0.00 -10.97
CA GLU A 131 -7.51 1.19 -11.38
C GLU A 131 -6.45 1.63 -10.35
N MET A 132 -6.55 1.14 -9.10
CA MET A 132 -5.49 1.33 -8.10
C MET A 132 -4.32 0.40 -8.42
N ASN A 133 -3.53 0.80 -9.42
CA ASN A 133 -2.29 0.12 -9.77
C ASN A 133 -1.40 -0.03 -8.53
N THR A 134 -0.98 -1.27 -8.29
CA THR A 134 -0.16 -1.77 -7.16
C THR A 134 1.11 -0.96 -6.85
N GLY A 135 1.55 -0.10 -7.77
CA GLY A 135 2.73 0.76 -7.62
C GLY A 135 2.55 1.96 -6.69
N SER A 136 1.33 2.50 -6.49
CA SER A 136 1.14 3.65 -5.58
C SER A 136 1.21 3.27 -4.11
N THR A 137 0.98 2.00 -3.80
CA THR A 137 1.06 1.47 -2.44
C THR A 137 2.41 0.85 -2.13
N TYR A 138 3.14 0.33 -3.12
CA TYR A 138 4.43 -0.34 -2.89
C TYR A 138 5.55 0.68 -2.61
N ASP A 139 5.99 0.77 -1.36
CA ASP A 139 7.23 1.48 -1.04
C ASP A 139 8.44 0.61 -1.40
N ALA A 140 9.15 1.01 -2.46
CA ALA A 140 10.36 0.34 -2.93
C ALA A 140 11.60 0.62 -2.08
N ASN A 141 11.56 1.67 -1.25
CA ASN A 141 12.69 2.18 -0.47
C ASN A 141 12.72 1.62 0.96
N LEU A 142 11.57 1.14 1.46
CA LEU A 142 11.51 0.21 2.60
C LEU A 142 12.25 -1.07 2.26
#